data_AF-A0A7S1DY94-F1
#
_entry.id   AF-A0A7S1DY94-F1
#
_cell.length_a   1.000
_cell.length_b   1.000
_cell.length_c   1.000
_cell.angle_alpha   90.00
_cell.angle_beta   90.00
_cell.angle_gamma   90.00
#
_symmetry.space_group_name_H-M   'P 1'
#
loop_
_entity.id
_entity.type
_entity.pdbx_description
1 polymer ?
#
loop_
_entity_poly.entity_id
_entity_poly.type
_entity_poly.pdbx_seq_one_letter_code
_entity_poly.pdbx_strand_id
1 'polypeptide(L)'
;ALGACGLRFDRPTMLLSECVLIYMQPDEGTRVIEWAARSFARAAFVTYEQVHPNDPFGQMMVQNIRARGCPLLALEQYPDCPAQTQRYLLSGWEACESTTMRELDARQEEGDPGE
;
A
#
# COMPACT_ATOMS: atom_id res chain seq x y z
N ALA A 1 -18.93 13.68 5.72
CA ALA A 1 -19.39 12.62 4.81
C ALA A 1 -19.34 11.24 5.47
N LEU A 2 -18.17 10.63 5.72
CA LEU A 2 -18.10 9.26 6.27
C LEU A 2 -18.75 9.08 7.65
N GLY A 3 -18.58 10.06 8.56
CA GLY A 3 -19.25 10.02 9.87
C GLY A 3 -20.79 10.04 9.77
N ALA A 4 -21.35 10.68 8.73
CA ALA A 4 -22.79 10.66 8.48
C ALA A 4 -23.29 9.29 8.00
N CYS A 5 -22.39 8.46 7.45
CA CYS A 5 -22.66 7.06 7.08
C CYS A 5 -22.43 6.08 8.24
N GLY A 6 -22.19 6.58 9.46
CA GLY A 6 -21.99 5.75 10.65
C GLY A 6 -20.55 5.32 10.91
N LEU A 7 -19.57 5.84 10.16
CA LEU A 7 -18.15 5.58 10.47
C LEU A 7 -17.78 6.19 11.82
N ARG A 8 -17.28 5.34 12.71
CA ARG A 8 -16.87 5.71 14.07
C ARG A 8 -15.36 5.72 14.21
N PHE A 9 -14.79 6.91 14.30
CA PHE A 9 -13.34 7.13 14.39
C PHE A 9 -12.71 6.72 15.74
N ASP A 10 -13.55 6.51 16.77
CA ASP A 10 -13.13 6.06 18.10
C ASP A 10 -12.99 4.53 18.22
N ARG A 11 -13.37 3.78 17.18
CA ARG A 11 -13.30 2.30 17.16
C ARG A 11 -12.05 1.82 16.41
N PRO A 12 -11.46 0.69 16.82
CA PRO A 12 -10.41 0.03 16.03
C PRO A 12 -10.89 -0.19 14.59
N THR A 13 -10.16 0.35 13.62
CA THR A 13 -10.55 0.32 12.21
C THR A 13 -9.40 -0.19 11.35
N MET A 14 -9.68 -1.14 10.46
CA MET A 14 -8.75 -1.55 9.41
C MET A 14 -9.12 -0.87 8.11
N LEU A 15 -8.17 -0.17 7.50
CA LEU A 15 -8.28 0.39 6.16
C LEU A 15 -7.54 -0.53 5.19
N LEU A 16 -8.17 -0.82 4.05
CA LEU A 16 -7.58 -1.64 2.99
C LEU A 16 -7.46 -0.82 1.72
N SER A 17 -6.24 -0.72 1.19
CA SER A 17 -5.95 -0.24 -0.17
C SER A 17 -5.43 -1.40 -1.01
N GLU A 18 -6.32 -2.02 -1.77
CA GLU A 18 -5.97 -3.10 -2.68
C GLU A 18 -5.85 -2.56 -4.12
N CYS A 19 -4.61 -2.37 -4.59
CA CYS A 19 -4.28 -1.77 -5.88
C CYS A 19 -4.96 -0.41 -6.09
N VAL A 20 -4.91 0.51 -5.12
CA VAL A 20 -5.56 1.82 -5.20
C VAL A 20 -4.56 2.97 -5.21
N LEU A 21 -3.78 3.13 -4.14
CA LEU A 21 -2.91 4.30 -3.94
C LEU A 21 -1.86 4.47 -5.05
N ILE A 22 -1.44 3.37 -5.68
CA ILE A 22 -0.51 3.35 -6.81
C ILE A 22 -0.94 4.21 -8.02
N TYR A 23 -2.25 4.41 -8.21
CA TYR A 23 -2.81 5.20 -9.30
C TYR A 23 -2.97 6.68 -8.98
N MET A 24 -2.73 7.09 -7.74
CA MET A 24 -2.83 8.48 -7.32
C MET A 24 -1.52 9.22 -7.54
N GLN A 25 -1.57 10.54 -7.67
CA GLN A 25 -0.37 11.36 -7.51
C GLN A 25 0.26 11.03 -6.14
N PRO A 26 1.60 10.88 -6.05
CA PRO A 26 2.27 10.44 -4.83
C PRO A 26 1.82 11.20 -3.58
N ASP A 27 1.79 12.53 -3.67
CA ASP A 27 1.41 13.43 -2.57
C ASP A 27 -0.06 13.24 -2.16
N GLU A 28 -0.97 13.10 -3.13
CA GLU A 28 -2.40 12.89 -2.83
C GLU A 28 -2.64 11.54 -2.16
N GLY A 29 -1.95 10.47 -2.59
CA GLY A 29 -2.01 9.17 -1.92
C GLY A 29 -1.43 9.25 -0.51
N THR A 30 -0.34 9.99 -0.31
CA THR A 30 0.27 10.19 1.02
C THR A 30 -0.65 10.96 1.95
N ARG A 31 -1.37 11.97 1.45
CA ARG A 31 -2.40 12.70 2.22
C ARG A 31 -3.53 11.80 2.71
N VAL A 32 -3.90 10.75 1.96
CA VAL A 32 -4.88 9.75 2.42
C VAL A 32 -4.33 8.93 3.58
N ILE A 33 -3.07 8.47 3.49
CA ILE A 33 -2.39 7.71 4.54
C ILE A 33 -2.28 8.55 5.82
N GLU A 34 -1.86 9.80 5.72
CA GLU A 34 -1.78 10.74 6.84
C GLU A 34 -3.16 11.06 7.44
N TRP A 35 -4.17 11.26 6.59
CA TRP A 35 -5.53 11.48 7.05
C TRP A 35 -6.02 10.31 7.89
N ALA A 36 -5.76 9.07 7.46
CA ALA A 36 -6.12 7.88 8.22
C ALA A 36 -5.39 7.85 9.57
N ALA A 37 -4.07 8.07 9.61
CA ALA A 37 -3.29 8.11 10.85
C ALA A 37 -3.82 9.14 11.85
N ARG A 38 -4.20 10.34 11.37
CA ARG A 38 -4.72 11.42 12.23
C ARG A 38 -6.18 11.23 12.65
N SER A 39 -6.98 10.52 11.85
CA SER A 39 -8.44 10.47 12.06
C SER A 39 -8.87 9.39 13.02
N PHE A 40 -8.20 8.24 13.04
CA PHE A 40 -8.60 7.09 13.85
C PHE A 40 -7.77 6.99 15.12
N ALA A 41 -8.43 6.80 16.27
CA ALA A 41 -7.74 6.61 17.54
C ALA A 41 -6.88 5.33 17.57
N ARG A 42 -7.32 4.28 16.86
CA ARG A 42 -6.64 3.00 16.70
C ARG A 42 -6.93 2.47 15.31
N ALA A 43 -5.91 2.28 14.48
CA ALA A 43 -6.10 1.75 13.15
C ALA A 43 -4.97 0.84 12.69
N ALA A 44 -5.27 0.03 11.68
CA ALA A 44 -4.29 -0.66 10.84
C ALA A 44 -4.57 -0.26 9.38
N PHE A 45 -3.53 -0.05 8.59
CA PHE A 45 -3.65 0.21 7.16
C PHE A 45 -2.94 -0.90 6.40
N VAL A 46 -3.69 -1.65 5.61
CA VAL A 46 -3.18 -2.74 4.78
C VAL A 46 -3.16 -2.27 3.35
N THR A 47 -1.99 -2.41 2.71
CA THR A 47 -1.80 -1.94 1.34
C THR A 47 -1.16 -3.03 0.51
N TYR A 48 -1.79 -3.32 -0.62
CA TYR A 48 -1.33 -4.27 -1.62
C TYR A 48 -1.19 -3.53 -2.95
N GLU A 49 0.02 -3.43 -3.48
CA GLU A 49 0.29 -2.73 -4.74
C GLU A 49 1.61 -3.20 -5.37
N GLN A 50 1.84 -2.80 -6.62
CA GLN A 50 3.03 -3.16 -7.38
C GLN A 50 4.31 -2.52 -6.78
N VAL A 51 5.43 -3.21 -6.94
CA VAL A 51 6.79 -2.75 -6.60
C VAL A 51 7.77 -3.14 -7.71
N HIS A 52 9.01 -2.68 -7.60
CA HIS A 52 10.16 -2.93 -8.46
C HIS A 52 9.93 -2.52 -9.93
N PRO A 53 9.65 -1.24 -10.23
CA PRO A 53 9.38 -0.78 -11.61
C PRO A 53 10.58 -0.90 -12.55
N ASN A 54 11.79 -1.08 -12.01
CA ASN A 54 13.03 -0.93 -12.76
C ASN A 54 13.65 -2.27 -13.19
N ASP A 55 13.14 -3.41 -12.69
CA ASP A 55 13.54 -4.71 -13.20
C ASP A 55 12.93 -4.99 -14.59
N PRO A 56 13.41 -5.97 -15.37
CA PRO A 56 12.89 -6.23 -16.71
C PRO A 56 11.38 -6.50 -16.77
N PHE A 57 10.82 -7.15 -15.75
CA PHE A 57 9.38 -7.42 -15.67
C PHE A 57 8.61 -6.14 -15.32
N GLY A 58 9.10 -5.37 -14.33
CA GLY A 58 8.55 -4.10 -13.88
C GLY A 58 8.49 -3.07 -15.00
N GLN A 59 9.56 -2.95 -15.80
CA GLN A 59 9.60 -2.04 -16.94
C GLN A 59 8.52 -2.40 -17.97
N MET A 60 8.40 -3.69 -18.30
CA MET A 60 7.37 -4.18 -19.22
C MET A 60 5.96 -3.95 -18.66
N MET A 61 5.75 -4.22 -17.37
CA MET A 61 4.48 -3.99 -16.66
C MET A 61 4.08 -2.51 -16.73
N VAL A 62 4.99 -1.59 -16.38
CA VAL A 62 4.74 -0.14 -16.39
C VAL A 62 4.39 0.34 -17.80
N GLN A 63 5.15 -0.07 -18.82
CA GLN A 63 4.89 0.30 -20.21
C GLN A 63 3.52 -0.21 -20.68
N ASN A 64 3.21 -1.47 -20.40
CA ASN A 64 1.97 -2.13 -20.79
C ASN A 64 0.74 -1.50 -20.10
N ILE A 65 0.84 -1.17 -18.82
CA ILE A 65 -0.22 -0.50 -18.05
C ILE A 65 -0.41 0.95 -18.53
N ARG A 66 0.69 1.69 -18.75
CA ARG A 66 0.64 3.05 -19.32
C ARG A 66 0.04 3.09 -20.72
N ALA A 67 0.34 2.11 -21.58
CA ALA A 67 -0.22 2.01 -22.93
C ALA A 67 -1.76 1.85 -22.94
N ARG A 68 -2.35 1.38 -21.83
CA ARG A 68 -3.80 1.30 -21.63
C ARG A 68 -4.41 2.59 -21.04
N GLY A 69 -3.63 3.65 -20.91
CA GLY A 69 -4.09 4.92 -20.34
C GLY A 69 -4.22 4.93 -18.82
N CYS A 70 -3.58 3.99 -18.11
CA CYS A 70 -3.70 3.83 -16.66
C CYS A 70 -2.35 3.91 -15.96
N PRO A 71 -1.63 5.04 -15.96
CA PRO A 71 -0.28 5.10 -15.40
C PRO A 71 -0.25 4.80 -13.89
N LEU A 72 0.80 4.06 -13.46
CA LEU A 72 1.12 3.82 -12.05
C LEU A 72 1.86 5.03 -11.47
N LEU A 73 1.12 6.08 -11.15
CA LEU A 73 1.63 7.41 -10.81
C LEU A 73 2.53 7.45 -9.56
N ALA A 74 2.24 6.62 -8.55
CA ALA A 74 3.02 6.62 -7.31
C ALA A 74 4.25 5.69 -7.34
N LEU A 75 4.33 4.80 -8.33
CA LEU A 75 5.32 3.71 -8.35
C LEU A 75 6.76 4.21 -8.51
N GLU A 76 6.97 5.34 -9.18
CA GLU A 76 8.32 5.90 -9.36
C GLU A 76 8.89 6.45 -8.04
N GLN A 77 8.03 7.05 -7.20
CA GLN A 77 8.45 7.63 -5.92
C GLN A 77 8.50 6.61 -4.78
N TYR A 78 7.66 5.58 -4.84
CA TYR A 78 7.62 4.50 -3.85
C TYR A 78 7.86 3.15 -4.54
N PRO A 79 9.08 2.89 -5.04
CA PRO A 79 9.34 1.77 -5.94
C PRO A 79 9.44 0.42 -5.24
N ASP A 80 9.60 0.36 -3.92
CA ASP A 80 9.90 -0.87 -3.20
C ASP A 80 9.33 -0.88 -1.77
N CYS A 81 9.43 -2.05 -1.11
CA CYS A 81 8.98 -2.26 0.25
C CYS A 81 9.60 -1.26 1.26
N PRO A 82 10.93 -0.99 1.25
CA PRO A 82 11.53 0.05 2.07
C PRO A 82 10.93 1.44 1.86
N ALA A 83 10.75 1.89 0.61
CA ALA A 83 10.18 3.19 0.30
C ALA A 83 8.73 3.31 0.77
N GLN A 84 7.94 2.25 0.60
CA GLN A 84 6.57 2.18 1.12
C GLN A 84 6.57 2.21 2.65
N THR A 85 7.43 1.43 3.31
CA THR A 85 7.55 1.43 4.78
C THR A 85 7.85 2.84 5.29
N GLN A 86 8.82 3.52 4.68
CA GLN A 86 9.17 4.88 5.02
C GLN A 86 8.01 5.85 4.80
N ARG A 87 7.24 5.70 3.71
CA ARG A 87 6.05 6.51 3.44
C ARG A 87 5.03 6.44 4.59
N TYR A 88 4.73 5.26 5.11
CA TYR A 88 3.78 5.10 6.21
C TYR A 88 4.31 5.67 7.53
N LEU A 89 5.57 5.37 7.88
CA LEU A 89 6.19 5.87 9.11
C LEU A 89 6.26 7.41 9.13
N LEU A 90 6.65 8.03 8.01
CA LEU A 90 6.66 9.49 7.89
C LEU A 90 5.24 10.11 7.89
N SER A 91 4.22 9.33 7.50
CA SER A 91 2.82 9.77 7.49
C SER A 91 2.13 9.65 8.86
N GLY A 92 2.87 9.33 9.92
CA GLY A 92 2.36 9.29 11.30
C GLY A 92 1.89 7.92 11.78
N TRP A 93 2.24 6.83 11.08
CA TRP A 93 2.03 5.47 11.57
C TRP A 93 3.16 5.05 12.52
N GLU A 94 2.80 4.45 13.67
CA GLU A 94 3.76 4.08 14.72
C GLU A 94 4.70 2.93 14.29
N ALA A 95 4.17 1.98 13.53
CA ALA A 95 4.90 0.85 13.00
C ALA A 95 4.42 0.52 11.58
N CYS A 96 5.31 -0.05 10.78
CA CYS A 96 5.01 -0.51 9.44
C CYS A 96 5.91 -1.70 9.10
N GLU A 97 5.29 -2.76 8.60
CA GLU A 97 5.98 -3.90 8.02
C GLU A 97 5.54 -4.03 6.56
N SER A 98 6.46 -4.48 5.71
CA SER A 98 6.18 -4.72 4.30
C SER A 98 6.98 -5.92 3.82
N THR A 99 6.42 -6.64 2.85
CA THR A 99 7.04 -7.80 2.21
C THR A 99 6.49 -7.93 0.80
N THR A 100 7.23 -8.59 -0.07
CA THR A 100 6.73 -8.92 -1.41
C THR A 100 5.83 -10.15 -1.36
N MET A 101 4.93 -10.29 -2.33
CA MET A 101 4.10 -11.50 -2.42
C MET A 101 4.92 -12.78 -2.59
N ARG A 102 6.10 -12.69 -3.23
CA ARG A 102 7.02 -13.83 -3.37
C ARG A 102 7.55 -14.29 -2.00
N GLU A 103 7.97 -13.34 -1.16
CA GLU A 103 8.46 -13.66 0.18
C GLU A 103 7.32 -14.16 1.09
N LEU A 104 6.11 -13.60 0.94
CA LEU A 104 4.94 -14.05 1.68
C LEU A 104 4.59 -15.51 1.34
N ASP A 105 4.58 -15.85 0.06
CA ASP A 105 4.33 -17.20 -0.46
C ASP A 105 5.35 -18.22 0.09
N ALA A 106 6.65 -17.89 0.01
CA ALA A 106 7.71 -18.73 0.56
C ALA A 106 7.59 -18.99 2.07
N ARG A 107 7.09 -18.02 2.84
CA ARG A 107 6.84 -18.20 4.30
C ARG A 107 5.66 -19.13 4.59
N GLN A 108 4.70 -19.22 3.69
CA GLN A 108 3.54 -20.12 3.85
C GLN A 108 3.97 -21.58 3.63
N GLU A 109 4.87 -21.83 2.69
CA GLU A 109 5.42 -23.18 2.44
C GLU A 109 6.24 -23.71 3.62
N GLU A 110 6.88 -22.85 4.41
CA GLU A 110 7.61 -23.24 5.63
C GLU A 110 6.68 -23.53 6.83
N GLY A 111 5.44 -23.03 6.81
CA GLY A 111 4.45 -23.15 7.89
C GLY A 111 3.47 -24.30 7.74
N ASP A 112 3.44 -24.98 6.60
CA ASP A 112 2.60 -26.14 6.30
C ASP A 112 3.48 -27.40 6.16
N PRO A 113 3.81 -28.11 7.26
CA PRO A 113 4.32 -29.47 7.14
C PRO A 113 3.15 -30.29 6.59
N GLY A 114 3.14 -30.46 5.27
CA GLY A 114 1.99 -30.97 4.52
C GLY A 114 1.28 -32.17 5.13
N GLU A 115 -0.01 -32.27 4.81
CA GLU A 115 -0.84 -33.47 4.96
C GLU A 115 -0.09 -34.79 4.77
#